data_AF-A0AAV2DYS1-F1
#
_entry.id   AF-A0AAV2DYS1-F1
#
_cell.length_a   1.000
_cell.length_b   1.000
_cell.length_c   1.000
_cell.angle_alpha   90.00
_cell.angle_beta   90.00
_cell.angle_gamma   90.00
#
_symmetry.space_group_name_H-M   'P 1'
#
loop_
_entity.id
_entity.type
_entity.pdbx_description
1 polymer ?
#
loop_
_entity_poly.entity_id
_entity_poly.type
_entity_poly.pdbx_seq_one_letter_code
_entity_poly.pdbx_strand_id
1 'polypeptide(L)'
;MNIKELEATHTQAKDIRSLLNLKYDAHHNMTQIYNETKKIMHERLGGLKPMRWTLIEAQRLGYFIDCEFDDQRRVTRLFLCHPESIRMLLAWYFVVLLDSTYKTNKYKQPLVQLIGVSPVKKNFSIGFILISDETKETYAWVLMQLKIVLGDRTPVALVTDKAGGLGVSLQ
;
A
#
# COMPACT_ATOMS: atom_id res chain seq x y z
N MET A 1 -16.79 24.83 2.53
CA MET A 1 -16.69 23.60 3.36
C MET A 1 -17.80 22.63 2.99
N ASN A 2 -17.48 21.69 2.10
CA ASN A 2 -18.31 20.57 1.67
C ASN A 2 -17.50 19.26 1.83
N ILE A 3 -18.10 18.09 1.58
CA ILE A 3 -17.40 16.80 1.74
C ILE A 3 -16.15 16.72 0.85
N LYS A 4 -16.20 17.23 -0.40
CA LYS A 4 -15.06 17.23 -1.34
C LYS A 4 -13.85 17.98 -0.77
N GLU A 5 -14.05 19.13 -0.14
CA GLU A 5 -12.98 19.93 0.48
C GLU A 5 -12.40 19.26 1.73
N LEU A 6 -13.25 18.66 2.57
CA LEU A 6 -12.81 18.01 3.81
C LEU A 6 -12.09 16.68 3.59
N GLU A 7 -12.41 15.97 2.50
CA GLU A 7 -11.66 14.79 2.07
C GLU A 7 -10.28 15.14 1.53
N ALA A 8 -10.14 16.29 0.86
CA ALA A 8 -8.86 16.74 0.35
C ALA A 8 -7.85 17.03 1.48
N THR A 9 -8.34 17.29 2.70
CA THR A 9 -7.52 17.49 3.90
C THR A 9 -7.31 16.20 4.71
N HIS A 10 -7.65 15.02 4.17
CA HIS A 10 -7.57 13.72 4.85
C HIS A 10 -8.31 13.65 6.19
N THR A 11 -9.39 14.42 6.33
CA THR A 11 -10.23 14.45 7.55
C THR A 11 -10.93 13.11 7.73
N GLN A 12 -10.98 12.57 8.96
CA GLN A 12 -11.69 11.31 9.21
C GLN A 12 -13.21 11.51 9.01
N ALA A 13 -13.90 10.49 8.49
CA ALA A 13 -15.34 10.55 8.21
C ALA A 13 -16.20 10.98 9.41
N LYS A 14 -15.77 10.62 10.64
CA LYS A 14 -16.44 11.02 11.89
C LYS A 14 -16.40 12.53 12.10
N ASP A 15 -15.27 13.16 11.76
CA ASP A 15 -15.02 14.59 11.94
C ASP A 15 -15.69 15.37 10.81
N ILE A 16 -15.69 14.82 9.58
CA ILE A 16 -16.49 15.34 8.45
C ILE A 16 -17.97 15.44 8.84
N ARG A 17 -18.53 14.38 9.43
CA ARG A 17 -19.93 14.37 9.89
C ARG A 17 -20.19 15.46 10.92
N SER A 18 -19.34 15.54 11.95
CA SER A 18 -19.50 16.51 13.04
C SER A 18 -19.45 17.94 12.52
N LEU A 19 -18.50 18.25 11.62
CA LEU A 19 -18.34 19.57 11.03
C LEU A 19 -19.52 19.95 10.13
N LEU A 20 -20.05 19.02 9.34
CA LEU A 20 -21.20 19.28 8.48
C LEU A 20 -22.48 19.51 9.29
N ASN A 21 -22.72 18.69 10.30
CA ASN A 21 -23.88 18.83 11.18
C ASN A 21 -23.86 20.17 11.93
N LEU A 22 -22.69 20.58 12.43
CA LEU A 22 -22.51 21.86 13.11
C LEU A 22 -22.70 23.06 12.17
N LYS A 23 -22.20 22.96 10.94
CA LYS A 23 -22.24 24.07 9.98
C LYS A 23 -23.63 24.29 9.38
N TYR A 24 -24.35 23.21 9.08
CA TYR A 24 -25.61 23.26 8.34
C TYR A 24 -26.85 23.03 9.23
N ASP A 25 -26.66 22.97 10.56
CA ASP A 25 -27.70 22.61 11.52
C ASP A 25 -28.49 21.36 11.09
N ALA A 26 -27.74 20.34 10.68
CA ALA A 26 -28.25 19.13 10.05
C ALA A 26 -27.96 17.89 10.91
N HIS A 27 -28.67 16.80 10.60
CA HIS A 27 -28.48 15.50 11.25
C HIS A 27 -28.11 14.43 10.23
N HIS A 28 -26.95 14.61 9.59
CA HIS A 28 -26.39 13.58 8.74
C HIS A 28 -25.95 12.37 9.56
N ASN A 29 -26.24 11.17 9.04
CA ASN A 29 -25.76 9.91 9.60
C ASN A 29 -24.45 9.47 8.93
N MET A 30 -23.72 8.55 9.56
CA MET A 30 -22.44 8.06 9.02
C MET A 30 -22.60 7.37 7.66
N THR A 31 -23.71 6.68 7.42
CA THR A 31 -23.98 6.00 6.14
C THR A 31 -24.06 6.98 4.98
N GLN A 32 -24.70 8.13 5.18
CA GLN A 32 -24.77 9.21 4.19
C GLN A 32 -23.36 9.74 3.88
N ILE A 33 -22.56 10.01 4.91
CA ILE A 33 -21.17 10.46 4.72
C ILE A 33 -20.37 9.45 3.91
N TYR A 34 -20.41 8.16 4.29
CA TYR A 34 -19.70 7.12 3.54
C TYR A 34 -20.17 6.98 2.09
N ASN A 35 -21.47 7.07 1.83
CA ASN A 35 -22.02 6.96 0.48
C ASN A 35 -21.58 8.13 -0.40
N GLU A 36 -21.63 9.36 0.12
CA GLU A 36 -21.19 10.56 -0.60
C GLU A 36 -19.67 10.54 -0.82
N THR A 37 -18.89 10.19 0.21
CA THR A 37 -17.44 9.96 0.09
C THR A 37 -17.12 8.96 -1.02
N LYS A 38 -17.85 7.84 -1.06
CA LYS A 38 -17.65 6.81 -2.08
C LYS A 38 -17.98 7.34 -3.48
N LYS A 39 -19.03 8.14 -3.65
CA LYS A 39 -19.37 8.78 -4.94
C LYS A 39 -18.28 9.74 -5.38
N ILE A 40 -17.83 10.62 -4.49
CA ILE A 40 -16.76 11.59 -4.75
C ILE A 40 -15.49 10.88 -5.19
N MET A 41 -15.09 9.83 -4.45
CA MET A 41 -13.92 9.04 -4.82
C MET A 41 -14.12 8.32 -6.15
N HIS A 42 -15.30 7.78 -6.43
CA HIS A 42 -15.58 7.13 -7.71
C HIS A 42 -15.49 8.11 -8.90
N GLU A 43 -16.03 9.33 -8.75
CA GLU A 43 -15.88 10.41 -9.73
C GLU A 43 -14.40 10.79 -9.94
N ARG A 44 -13.65 10.99 -8.85
CA ARG A 44 -12.21 11.33 -8.90
C ARG A 44 -11.38 10.29 -9.62
N LEU A 45 -11.75 9.02 -9.49
CA LEU A 45 -11.07 7.90 -10.14
C LEU A 45 -11.59 7.66 -11.57
N GLY A 46 -12.41 8.56 -12.13
CA GLY A 46 -12.94 8.45 -13.49
C GLY A 46 -13.89 7.25 -13.67
N GLY A 47 -14.65 6.88 -12.64
CA GLY A 47 -15.53 5.71 -12.66
C GLY A 47 -14.81 4.37 -12.49
N LEU A 48 -13.50 4.38 -12.25
CA LEU A 48 -12.74 3.15 -12.00
C LEU A 48 -12.84 2.71 -10.54
N LYS A 49 -12.66 1.40 -10.31
CA LYS A 49 -12.45 0.86 -8.97
C LYS A 49 -11.06 1.29 -8.48
N PRO A 50 -10.86 1.56 -7.16
CA PRO A 50 -9.59 2.05 -6.62
C PRO A 50 -8.37 1.23 -7.06
N MET A 51 -8.41 -0.10 -6.92
CA MET A 51 -7.29 -0.97 -7.33
C MET A 51 -6.93 -0.82 -8.82
N ARG A 52 -7.94 -0.74 -9.69
CA ARG A 52 -7.70 -0.62 -11.13
C ARG A 52 -7.11 0.75 -11.48
N TRP A 53 -7.61 1.81 -10.85
CA TRP A 53 -7.05 3.15 -11.02
C TRP A 53 -5.60 3.20 -10.53
N THR A 54 -5.31 2.62 -9.35
CA THR A 54 -3.95 2.57 -8.80
C THR A 54 -2.96 1.89 -9.73
N LEU A 55 -3.33 0.75 -10.34
CA LEU A 55 -2.45 0.05 -11.28
C LEU A 55 -2.17 0.88 -12.54
N ILE A 56 -3.20 1.50 -13.12
CA ILE A 56 -3.06 2.38 -14.29
C ILE A 56 -2.15 3.57 -13.96
N GLU A 57 -2.38 4.20 -12.82
CA GLU A 57 -1.62 5.38 -12.41
C GLU A 57 -0.18 5.03 -12.05
N ALA A 58 0.05 3.92 -11.35
CA ALA A 58 1.38 3.42 -11.06
C ALA A 58 2.15 3.12 -12.36
N GLN A 59 1.49 2.50 -13.34
CA GLN A 59 2.09 2.24 -14.66
C GLN A 59 2.42 3.56 -15.39
N ARG A 60 1.51 4.54 -15.35
CA ARG A 60 1.72 5.87 -15.92
C ARG A 60 2.90 6.60 -15.29
N LEU A 61 3.10 6.44 -13.99
CA LEU A 61 4.20 7.03 -13.23
C LEU A 61 5.50 6.20 -13.30
N GLY A 62 5.49 5.10 -14.06
CA GLY A 62 6.67 4.27 -14.31
C GLY A 62 7.07 3.37 -13.14
N TYR A 63 6.17 3.08 -12.21
CA TYR A 63 6.45 2.17 -11.11
C TYR A 63 6.88 0.80 -11.64
N PHE A 64 7.77 0.13 -10.91
CA PHE A 64 7.91 -1.30 -11.04
C PHE A 64 6.68 -1.96 -10.44
N ILE A 65 5.98 -2.74 -11.24
CA ILE A 65 4.72 -3.41 -10.88
C ILE A 65 4.83 -4.87 -11.26
N ASP A 66 4.58 -5.74 -10.30
CA ASP A 66 4.24 -7.14 -10.56
C ASP A 66 2.91 -7.45 -9.88
N CYS A 67 1.98 -8.09 -10.58
CA CYS A 67 0.63 -8.33 -10.11
C CYS A 67 0.12 -9.68 -10.59
N GLU A 68 -0.45 -10.45 -9.66
CA GLU A 68 -1.10 -11.72 -9.93
C GLU A 68 -2.58 -11.67 -9.54
N PHE A 69 -3.35 -12.50 -10.23
CA PHE A 69 -4.78 -12.60 -10.05
C PHE A 69 -5.22 -14.05 -9.89
N ASP A 70 -6.29 -14.27 -9.14
CA ASP A 70 -6.99 -15.55 -9.14
C ASP A 70 -7.95 -15.70 -10.33
N ASP A 71 -8.60 -16.88 -10.42
CA ASP A 71 -9.60 -17.20 -11.45
C ASP A 71 -10.79 -16.24 -11.47
N GLN A 72 -11.07 -15.56 -10.35
CA GLN A 72 -12.12 -14.55 -10.24
C GLN A 72 -11.63 -13.12 -10.51
N ARG A 73 -10.41 -12.97 -11.05
CA ARG A 73 -9.75 -11.68 -11.36
C ARG A 73 -9.57 -10.78 -10.12
N ARG A 74 -9.42 -11.36 -8.94
CA ARG A 74 -9.06 -10.62 -7.72
C ARG A 74 -7.55 -10.64 -7.57
N VAL A 75 -6.99 -9.52 -7.13
CA VAL A 75 -5.55 -9.40 -6.86
C VAL A 75 -5.18 -10.30 -5.69
N THR A 76 -4.30 -11.27 -5.94
CA THR A 76 -3.75 -12.18 -4.92
C THR A 76 -2.41 -11.68 -4.41
N ARG A 77 -1.55 -11.22 -5.32
CA ARG A 77 -0.24 -10.63 -5.01
C ARG A 77 -0.04 -9.39 -5.86
N LEU A 78 0.45 -8.32 -5.25
CA LEU A 78 0.78 -7.08 -5.94
C LEU A 78 2.02 -6.48 -5.31
N PHE A 79 3.04 -6.21 -6.10
CA PHE A 79 4.27 -5.56 -5.71
C PHE A 79 4.38 -4.22 -6.44
N LEU A 80 4.61 -3.14 -5.70
CA LEU A 80 4.71 -1.78 -6.21
C LEU A 80 5.98 -1.10 -5.68
N CYS A 81 6.85 -0.64 -6.57
CA CYS A 81 8.02 0.19 -6.22
C CYS A 81 8.07 1.45 -7.08
N HIS A 82 8.19 2.62 -6.44
CA HIS A 82 8.35 3.89 -7.15
C HIS A 82 9.78 3.98 -7.72
N PRO A 83 9.99 4.54 -8.93
CA PRO A 83 11.31 4.59 -9.56
C PRO A 83 12.39 5.26 -8.71
N GLU A 84 12.05 6.35 -8.03
CA GLU A 84 12.99 7.05 -7.14
C GLU A 84 13.35 6.20 -5.91
N SER A 85 12.38 5.45 -5.37
CA SER A 85 12.64 4.51 -4.27
C SER A 85 13.58 3.39 -4.70
N ILE A 86 13.48 2.92 -5.95
CA ILE A 86 14.43 1.96 -6.53
C ILE A 86 15.82 2.59 -6.62
N ARG A 87 15.94 3.83 -7.11
CA ARG A 87 17.24 4.53 -7.16
C ARG A 87 17.88 4.65 -5.78
N MET A 88 17.09 5.02 -4.77
CA MET A 88 17.55 5.09 -3.38
C MET A 88 17.96 3.72 -2.83
N LEU A 89 17.17 2.66 -3.11
CA LEU A 89 17.49 1.30 -2.73
C LEU A 89 18.82 0.84 -3.35
N LEU A 90 19.03 1.08 -4.64
CA LEU A 90 20.26 0.69 -5.33
C LEU A 90 21.49 1.45 -4.83
N ALA A 91 21.31 2.66 -4.31
CA ALA A 91 22.37 3.45 -3.66
C ALA A 91 22.66 2.96 -2.23
N TRP A 92 21.64 2.52 -1.48
CA TRP A 92 21.72 2.19 -0.06
C TRP A 92 21.06 0.84 0.27
N TYR A 93 21.54 -0.22 -0.39
CA TYR A 93 20.95 -1.56 -0.32
C TYR A 93 21.31 -2.36 0.94
N PHE A 94 22.10 -1.80 1.86
CA PHE A 94 22.70 -2.56 2.96
C PHE A 94 21.69 -3.12 3.96
N VAL A 95 20.65 -2.37 4.27
CA VAL A 95 19.63 -2.76 5.25
C VAL A 95 18.25 -2.56 4.64
N VAL A 96 17.49 -3.65 4.60
CA VAL A 96 16.08 -3.64 4.19
C VAL A 96 15.25 -4.16 5.35
N LEU A 97 14.22 -3.41 5.71
CA LEU A 97 13.23 -3.80 6.71
C LEU A 97 11.96 -4.25 5.99
N LEU A 98 11.40 -5.37 6.42
CA LEU A 98 10.04 -5.78 6.09
C LEU A 98 9.15 -5.50 7.31
N ASP A 99 8.13 -4.69 7.09
CA ASP A 99 7.09 -4.44 8.08
C ASP A 99 5.76 -4.96 7.53
N SER A 100 5.17 -5.96 8.19
CA SER A 100 3.85 -6.47 7.81
C SER A 100 2.81 -5.86 8.73
N THR A 101 1.93 -5.03 8.16
CA THR A 101 0.79 -4.52 8.92
C THR A 101 -0.31 -5.58 8.94
N TYR A 102 -0.57 -6.13 10.13
CA TYR A 102 -1.61 -7.14 10.30
C TYR A 102 -3.01 -6.57 10.03
N LYS A 103 -3.80 -7.29 9.20
CA LYS A 103 -5.27 -7.26 9.07
C LYS A 103 -5.99 -5.93 9.39
N THR A 104 -5.79 -4.89 8.58
CA THR A 104 -6.63 -3.66 8.64
C THR A 104 -7.45 -3.37 7.39
N ASN A 105 -7.22 -4.05 6.27
CA ASN A 105 -8.06 -3.87 5.09
C ASN A 105 -9.34 -4.72 5.16
N LYS A 106 -10.45 -4.23 4.58
CA LYS A 106 -11.75 -4.91 4.44
C LYS A 106 -11.65 -6.34 3.91
N TYR A 107 -10.58 -6.64 3.18
CA TYR A 107 -10.30 -7.93 2.57
C TYR A 107 -9.48 -8.88 3.44
N LYS A 108 -9.10 -8.46 4.66
CA LYS A 108 -8.21 -9.22 5.57
C LYS A 108 -6.87 -9.65 4.95
N GLN A 109 -6.45 -8.94 3.91
CA GLN A 109 -5.19 -9.14 3.20
C GLN A 109 -4.08 -8.36 3.91
N PRO A 110 -2.93 -9.00 4.23
CA PRO A 110 -1.76 -8.29 4.73
C PRO A 110 -1.22 -7.28 3.71
N LEU A 111 -0.81 -6.12 4.22
CA LEU A 111 -0.01 -5.15 3.48
C LEU A 111 1.39 -5.15 4.09
N VAL A 112 2.37 -5.57 3.29
CA VAL A 112 3.77 -5.57 3.64
C VAL A 112 4.42 -4.32 3.05
N GLN A 113 5.19 -3.61 3.86
CA GLN A 113 5.98 -2.47 3.43
C GLN A 113 7.46 -2.85 3.44
N LEU A 114 8.14 -2.55 2.34
CA LEU A 114 9.59 -2.57 2.27
C LEU A 114 10.15 -1.20 2.62
N ILE A 115 11.11 -1.16 3.55
CA ILE A 115 11.70 0.07 4.06
C ILE A 115 13.22 -0.03 3.94
N GLY A 116 13.83 0.97 3.33
CA GLY A 116 15.28 1.09 3.25
C GLY A 116 15.81 2.07 4.30
N VAL A 117 17.10 1.93 4.65
CA VAL A 117 17.78 2.83 5.59
C VAL A 117 18.85 3.62 4.86
N SER A 118 18.74 4.95 4.88
CA SER A 118 19.74 5.85 4.31
C SER A 118 20.99 5.96 5.21
N PRO A 119 22.14 6.44 4.69
CA PRO A 119 23.36 6.61 5.47
C PRO A 119 23.21 7.54 6.69
N VAL A 120 22.26 8.48 6.62
CA VAL A 120 21.92 9.38 7.73
C VAL A 120 20.91 8.77 8.72
N LYS A 121 20.75 7.44 8.70
CA LYS A 121 19.86 6.66 9.58
C LYS A 121 18.39 7.08 9.49
N LYS A 122 17.96 7.61 8.34
CA LYS A 122 16.56 7.89 8.04
C LYS A 122 15.98 6.76 7.20
N ASN A 123 14.78 6.33 7.56
CA ASN A 123 14.02 5.34 6.81
C ASN A 123 13.41 5.98 5.56
N PHE A 124 13.32 5.22 4.47
CA PHE A 124 12.57 5.59 3.27
C PHE A 124 11.75 4.40 2.79
N SER A 125 10.59 4.66 2.17
CA SER A 125 9.76 3.59 1.61
C SER A 125 10.36 3.11 0.30
N ILE A 126 10.66 1.82 0.21
CA ILE A 126 11.08 1.15 -1.02
C ILE A 126 9.84 0.87 -1.88
N GLY A 127 8.85 0.21 -1.27
CA GLY A 127 7.68 -0.26 -1.97
C GLY A 127 6.65 -0.89 -1.05
N PHE A 128 5.51 -1.22 -1.63
CA PHE A 128 4.38 -1.82 -0.95
C PHE A 128 4.00 -3.12 -1.64
N ILE A 129 3.61 -4.09 -0.83
CA ILE A 129 3.19 -5.40 -1.28
C ILE A 129 1.85 -5.75 -0.65
N LEU A 130 0.86 -5.99 -1.49
CA LEU A 130 -0.41 -6.58 -1.07
C LEU A 130 -0.36 -8.08 -1.33
N ILE A 131 -0.65 -8.88 -0.31
CA ILE A 131 -0.67 -10.35 -0.39
C ILE A 131 -1.99 -10.92 0.12
N SER A 132 -2.43 -12.05 -0.42
CA SER A 132 -3.67 -12.73 0.00
C SER A 132 -3.53 -13.52 1.30
N ASP A 133 -2.32 -13.97 1.61
CA ASP A 133 -1.99 -14.90 2.69
C ASP A 133 -0.54 -14.70 3.15
N GLU A 134 -0.22 -15.22 4.33
CA GLU A 134 1.12 -15.14 4.94
C GLU A 134 1.87 -16.48 4.84
N THR A 135 1.79 -17.15 3.68
CA THR A 135 2.47 -18.44 3.45
C THR A 135 3.96 -18.26 3.08
N LYS A 136 4.74 -19.33 3.19
CA LYS A 136 6.17 -19.34 2.81
C LYS A 136 6.34 -19.01 1.32
N GLU A 137 5.45 -19.54 0.48
CA GLU A 137 5.45 -19.37 -0.97
C GLU A 137 5.19 -17.92 -1.36
N THR A 138 4.23 -17.28 -0.69
CA THR A 138 3.92 -15.86 -0.89
C THR A 138 5.10 -14.98 -0.48
N TYR A 139 5.74 -15.25 0.65
CA TYR A 139 6.92 -14.49 1.05
C TYR A 139 8.15 -14.77 0.18
N ALA A 140 8.34 -16.00 -0.31
CA ALA A 140 9.38 -16.31 -1.28
C ALA A 140 9.19 -15.49 -2.57
N TRP A 141 7.95 -15.32 -3.03
CA TRP A 141 7.62 -14.42 -4.13
C TRP A 141 7.99 -12.96 -3.82
N VAL A 142 7.68 -12.45 -2.61
CA VAL A 142 8.07 -11.08 -2.20
C VAL A 142 9.59 -10.90 -2.25
N LEU A 143 10.35 -11.86 -1.74
CA LEU A 143 11.81 -11.82 -1.75
C LEU A 143 12.37 -11.92 -3.18
N MET A 144 11.71 -12.69 -4.06
CA MET A 144 12.07 -12.76 -5.47
C MET A 144 11.89 -11.40 -6.17
N GLN A 145 10.77 -10.71 -5.92
CA GLN A 145 10.54 -9.37 -6.46
C GLN A 145 11.56 -8.35 -5.94
N LEU A 146 11.86 -8.39 -4.64
CA LEU A 146 12.91 -7.56 -4.06
C LEU A 146 14.27 -7.83 -4.73
N LYS A 147 14.60 -9.09 -4.99
CA LYS A 147 15.83 -9.46 -5.70
C LYS A 147 15.88 -8.94 -7.14
N ILE A 148 14.76 -9.00 -7.88
CA ILE A 148 14.66 -8.42 -9.22
C ILE A 148 14.96 -6.92 -9.20
N VAL A 149 14.39 -6.20 -8.23
CA VAL A 149 14.61 -4.74 -8.08
C VAL A 149 16.06 -4.42 -7.69
N LEU A 150 16.69 -5.26 -6.86
CA LEU A 150 18.08 -5.08 -6.42
C LEU A 150 19.13 -5.46 -7.49
N GLY A 151 18.77 -6.34 -8.44
CA GLY A 151 19.70 -6.92 -9.40
C GLY A 151 20.77 -7.77 -8.71
N ASP A 152 22.05 -7.52 -9.04
CA ASP A 152 23.20 -8.26 -8.47
C ASP A 152 23.55 -7.84 -7.02
N ARG A 153 22.81 -6.89 -6.43
CA ARG A 153 23.06 -6.41 -5.07
C ARG A 153 22.35 -7.31 -4.06
N THR A 154 23.07 -7.65 -2.99
CA THR A 154 22.53 -8.40 -1.86
C THR A 154 22.58 -7.53 -0.61
N PRO A 155 21.46 -7.33 0.10
CA PRO A 155 21.45 -6.62 1.37
C PRO A 155 22.31 -7.35 2.40
N VAL A 156 22.96 -6.57 3.27
CA VAL A 156 23.74 -7.13 4.40
C VAL A 156 22.80 -7.65 5.48
N ALA A 157 21.68 -6.95 5.70
CA ALA A 157 20.68 -7.35 6.67
C ALA A 157 19.27 -7.19 6.10
N LEU A 158 18.48 -8.24 6.27
CA LEU A 158 17.03 -8.22 6.11
C LEU A 158 16.42 -8.32 7.51
N VAL A 159 15.71 -7.29 7.95
CA VAL A 159 15.10 -7.27 9.29
C VAL A 159 13.60 -7.35 9.12
N THR A 160 12.95 -8.20 9.91
CA THR A 160 11.49 -8.30 9.91
C THR A 160 10.97 -8.30 11.33
N ASP A 161 9.95 -7.50 11.55
CA ASP A 161 8.96 -7.73 12.59
C ASP A 161 8.31 -9.10 12.31
N LYS A 162 8.09 -9.92 13.32
CA LYS A 162 7.90 -11.37 13.25
C LYS A 162 6.67 -11.81 12.42
N ALA A 163 6.76 -11.83 11.08
CA ALA A 163 5.75 -12.47 10.24
C ALA A 163 5.99 -13.99 10.23
N GLY A 164 5.00 -14.77 10.70
CA GLY A 164 5.16 -16.22 10.94
C GLY A 164 5.68 -17.04 9.74
N GLY A 165 5.43 -16.59 8.51
CA GLY A 165 5.92 -17.23 7.27
C GLY A 165 7.32 -16.81 6.82
N LEU A 166 7.82 -15.62 7.21
CA LEU A 166 9.09 -15.08 6.71
C LEU A 166 10.31 -15.83 7.26
N GLY A 167 10.29 -16.18 8.55
CA GLY A 167 11.41 -16.88 9.18
C GLY A 167 11.72 -18.25 8.58
N VAL A 168 10.70 -18.92 8.01
CA VAL A 168 10.86 -20.24 7.35
C VAL A 168 11.29 -20.08 5.89
N SER A 169 11.02 -18.92 5.26
CA SER A 169 11.37 -18.66 3.86
C SER A 169 12.84 -18.31 3.63
N LEU A 170 13.55 -17.92 4.69
CA LEU A 170 14.97 -17.53 4.68
C LEU A 170 15.93 -18.70 4.98
N GLN A 171 15.40 -19.91 5.18
CA GLN A 171 16.14 -21.17 5.32
C GLN A 171 15.99 -22.02 4.05
#